data_AF-A0A9D9KZQ3-F1
#
_entry.id   AF-A0A9D9KZQ3-F1
#
_cell.length_a   1.000
_cell.length_b   1.000
_cell.length_c   1.000
_cell.angle_alpha   90.00
_cell.angle_beta   90.00
_cell.angle_gamma   90.00
#
_symmetry.space_group_name_H-M   'P 1'
#
loop_
_entity.id
_entity.type
_entity.pdbx_description
1 polymer ?
#
loop_
_entity_poly.entity_id
_entity_poly.type
_entity_poly.pdbx_seq_one_letter_code
_entity_poly.pdbx_strand_id
1 'polypeptide(L)'
;MAPSLVDATAGDPPPEIWDDERVFPDPDSFSYDDVEINFAKGLQYVLYFYDAEMCGKDVNPKTGEKLRQLEWRGQCHVEDYAIPLQPVDMEGADAKFGTNLSQEFIDEYRDILDPDGDGTIDCGGGMHDAGDHVKFGLPGTYAASTLGWGYYEFRDSYVETGNQEHIETILHQFNDFYMKGTYLDEDDKVVAFCYQVGEGNNDHNYWCPPELQDTKMLLNFARPAYFATVDTPAS
;
A
#
# COMPACT_ATOMS: atom_id res chain seq x y z
N MET A 1 -40.41 19.79 -8.21
CA MET A 1 -38.99 20.21 -8.22
C MET A 1 -38.19 18.93 -8.28
N ALA A 2 -37.50 18.68 -9.39
CA ALA A 2 -36.54 17.59 -9.48
C ALA A 2 -35.29 17.97 -8.66
N PRO A 3 -34.58 17.02 -8.02
CA PRO A 3 -33.30 17.32 -7.39
C PRO A 3 -32.33 17.80 -8.48
N SER A 4 -31.66 18.93 -8.26
CA SER A 4 -30.53 19.32 -9.09
C SER A 4 -29.44 18.26 -8.90
N LEU A 5 -29.16 17.50 -9.95
CA LEU A 5 -27.92 16.75 -10.06
C LEU A 5 -26.79 17.77 -9.93
N VAL A 6 -26.01 17.63 -8.86
CA VAL A 6 -24.71 18.29 -8.77
C VAL A 6 -23.85 17.52 -9.75
N ASP A 7 -23.73 18.01 -10.98
CA ASP A 7 -22.68 17.50 -11.86
C ASP A 7 -21.36 18.13 -11.42
N ALA A 8 -20.34 17.30 -11.30
CA ALA A 8 -18.96 17.73 -11.20
C ALA A 8 -18.35 17.46 -12.58
N THR A 9 -18.62 18.32 -13.58
CA THR A 9 -17.85 18.29 -14.82
C THR A 9 -16.37 18.38 -14.46
N ALA A 10 -15.56 17.44 -14.93
CA ALA A 10 -14.17 17.31 -14.50
C ALA A 10 -13.26 18.48 -14.91
N GLY A 11 -13.79 19.48 -15.64
CA GLY A 11 -12.98 20.52 -16.28
C GLY A 11 -12.22 19.96 -17.48
N ASP A 12 -11.45 20.83 -18.14
CA ASP A 12 -10.57 20.39 -19.22
C ASP A 12 -9.39 19.58 -18.65
N PRO A 13 -8.91 18.55 -19.37
CA PRO A 13 -7.74 17.78 -18.94
C PRO A 13 -6.55 18.72 -18.70
N PRO A 14 -5.79 18.53 -17.61
CA PRO A 14 -4.63 19.37 -17.34
C PRO A 14 -3.61 19.27 -18.47
N PRO A 15 -2.92 20.37 -18.80
CA PRO A 15 -1.79 20.32 -19.73
C PRO A 15 -0.68 19.41 -19.19
N GLU A 16 0.10 18.84 -20.11
CA GLU A 16 1.30 18.05 -19.79
C GLU A 16 2.28 18.91 -18.97
N ILE A 17 2.80 18.39 -17.85
CA ILE A 17 3.69 19.13 -16.94
C ILE A 17 5.12 19.08 -17.45
N TRP A 18 5.73 20.24 -17.65
CA TRP A 18 7.11 20.40 -18.13
C TRP A 18 8.09 20.68 -16.97
N ASP A 19 9.40 20.51 -17.19
CA ASP A 19 10.42 20.61 -16.14
C ASP A 19 10.51 21.99 -15.48
N ASP A 20 10.09 23.06 -16.16
CA ASP A 20 10.07 24.43 -15.65
C ASP A 20 8.88 24.74 -14.74
N GLU A 21 7.81 23.94 -14.79
CA GLU A 21 6.68 23.99 -13.86
C GLU A 21 6.98 23.29 -12.52
N ARG A 22 8.18 22.70 -12.37
CA ARG A 22 8.66 22.05 -11.14
C ARG A 22 9.43 23.00 -10.20
N VAL A 23 9.29 24.31 -10.38
CA VAL A 23 9.88 25.32 -9.50
C VAL A 23 8.81 25.87 -8.57
N PHE A 24 9.03 25.76 -7.25
CA PHE A 24 8.07 26.31 -6.27
C PHE A 24 7.96 27.84 -6.41
N PRO A 25 6.73 28.39 -6.50
CA PRO A 25 6.53 29.83 -6.65
C PRO A 25 6.95 30.60 -5.40
N ASP A 26 7.19 31.91 -5.56
CA ASP A 26 7.45 32.83 -4.45
C ASP A 26 6.24 32.81 -3.49
N PRO A 27 6.42 32.48 -2.19
CA PRO A 27 5.32 32.35 -1.24
C PRO A 27 4.49 33.64 -1.05
N ASP A 28 5.05 34.81 -1.38
CA ASP A 28 4.35 36.10 -1.32
C ASP A 28 3.65 36.48 -2.63
N SER A 29 3.81 35.69 -3.69
CA SER A 29 3.16 35.91 -5.00
C SER A 29 1.76 35.29 -5.11
N PHE A 30 1.29 34.63 -4.05
CA PHE A 30 0.06 33.85 -4.04
C PHE A 30 -1.16 34.69 -3.63
N SER A 31 -2.13 34.82 -4.54
CA SER A 31 -3.45 35.40 -4.29
C SER A 31 -4.50 34.28 -4.41
N TYR A 32 -5.30 34.07 -3.35
CA TYR A 32 -6.35 33.05 -3.35
C TYR A 32 -7.45 33.33 -4.40
N ASP A 33 -7.62 34.59 -4.81
CA ASP A 33 -8.63 35.00 -5.80
C ASP A 33 -8.20 34.65 -7.25
N ASP A 34 -6.93 34.32 -7.47
CA ASP A 34 -6.35 33.97 -8.78
C ASP A 34 -6.11 32.46 -8.96
N VAL A 35 -6.53 31.63 -7.99
CA VAL A 35 -6.36 30.18 -8.05
C VAL A 35 -7.41 29.59 -9.00
N GLU A 36 -6.96 29.16 -10.17
CA GLU A 36 -7.77 28.30 -11.03
C GLU A 36 -8.06 26.97 -10.31
N ILE A 37 -9.33 26.73 -10.00
CA ILE A 37 -9.76 25.47 -9.39
C ILE A 37 -9.92 24.42 -10.50
N ASN A 38 -8.84 23.70 -10.76
CA ASN A 38 -8.83 22.59 -11.72
C ASN A 38 -8.97 21.24 -10.98
N PHE A 39 -10.19 20.70 -10.95
CA PHE A 39 -10.47 19.43 -10.27
C PHE A 39 -9.92 18.20 -11.00
N ALA A 40 -9.80 18.21 -12.34
CA ALA A 40 -9.10 17.15 -13.07
C ALA A 40 -7.63 17.06 -12.67
N LYS A 41 -6.96 18.22 -12.56
CA LYS A 41 -5.57 18.31 -12.08
C LYS A 41 -5.47 17.86 -10.62
N GLY A 42 -6.41 18.29 -9.77
CA GLY A 42 -6.48 17.86 -8.38
C GLY A 42 -6.62 16.34 -8.24
N LEU A 43 -7.50 15.72 -9.04
CA LEU A 43 -7.68 14.28 -9.10
C LEU A 43 -6.40 13.57 -9.54
N GLN A 44 -5.77 14.02 -10.62
CA GLN A 44 -4.52 13.44 -11.09
C GLN A 44 -3.43 13.50 -10.00
N TYR A 45 -3.27 14.65 -9.34
CA TYR A 45 -2.19 14.87 -8.37
C TYR A 45 -2.39 14.05 -7.10
N VAL A 46 -3.63 13.87 -6.62
CA VAL A 46 -3.87 13.06 -5.42
C VAL A 46 -3.58 11.57 -5.66
N LEU A 47 -3.66 11.07 -6.89
CA LEU A 47 -3.30 9.68 -7.18
C LEU A 47 -1.80 9.43 -6.98
N TYR A 48 -0.94 10.38 -7.35
CA TYR A 48 0.51 10.29 -7.14
C TYR A 48 0.93 10.23 -5.67
N PHE A 49 0.06 10.61 -4.73
CA PHE A 49 0.30 10.33 -3.31
C PHE A 49 0.42 8.82 -3.08
N TYR A 50 -0.45 8.01 -3.68
CA TYR A 50 -0.41 6.55 -3.49
C TYR A 50 0.81 5.91 -4.15
N ASP A 51 1.31 6.44 -5.28
CA ASP A 51 2.61 6.04 -5.84
C ASP A 51 3.75 6.26 -4.84
N ALA A 52 3.69 7.35 -4.07
CA ALA A 52 4.66 7.69 -3.04
C ALA A 52 4.59 6.76 -1.83
N GLU A 53 3.50 6.02 -1.66
CA GLU A 53 3.32 5.04 -0.57
C GLU A 53 3.50 3.58 -1.01
N MET A 54 3.64 3.28 -2.31
CA MET A 54 3.75 1.88 -2.77
C MET A 54 4.96 1.15 -2.16
N CYS A 55 4.72 0.01 -1.51
CA CYS A 55 5.76 -0.83 -0.91
C CYS A 55 6.11 -2.04 -1.81
N GLY A 56 7.32 -2.58 -1.70
CA GLY A 56 7.74 -3.80 -2.41
C GLY A 56 8.48 -3.54 -3.72
N LYS A 57 8.43 -4.52 -4.63
CA LYS A 57 9.07 -4.47 -5.96
C LYS A 57 8.54 -3.29 -6.78
N ASP A 58 9.41 -2.67 -7.58
CA ASP A 58 9.04 -1.56 -8.49
C ASP A 58 8.56 -2.01 -9.87
N VAL A 59 8.60 -3.31 -10.13
CA VAL A 59 8.26 -3.91 -11.41
C VAL A 59 7.30 -5.05 -11.16
N ASN A 60 6.23 -5.09 -11.95
CA ASN A 60 5.30 -6.21 -11.96
C ASN A 60 6.05 -7.47 -12.43
N PRO A 61 6.15 -8.52 -11.60
CA PRO A 61 6.93 -9.70 -11.96
C PRO A 61 6.34 -10.51 -13.11
N LYS A 62 5.04 -10.31 -13.44
CA LYS A 62 4.35 -11.01 -14.54
C LYS A 62 4.46 -10.25 -15.87
N THR A 63 4.32 -8.93 -15.84
CA THR A 63 4.27 -8.11 -17.07
C THR A 63 5.59 -7.39 -17.37
N GLY A 64 6.45 -7.20 -16.37
CA GLY A 64 7.67 -6.41 -16.49
C GLY A 64 7.43 -4.89 -16.50
N GLU A 65 6.19 -4.45 -16.29
CA GLU A 65 5.82 -3.04 -16.26
C GLU A 65 6.24 -2.39 -14.95
N LYS A 66 6.64 -1.11 -15.02
CA LYS A 66 6.95 -0.31 -13.84
C LYS A 66 5.67 -0.04 -13.06
N LEU A 67 5.67 -0.29 -11.75
CA LEU A 67 4.50 -0.12 -10.89
C LEU A 67 4.32 1.32 -10.41
N ARG A 68 5.43 2.06 -10.25
CA ARG A 68 5.41 3.44 -9.73
C ARG A 68 5.75 4.45 -10.81
N GLN A 69 5.00 5.56 -10.85
CA GLN A 69 5.25 6.65 -11.80
C GLN A 69 6.31 7.64 -11.30
N LEU A 70 6.65 7.63 -10.01
CA LEU A 70 7.63 8.54 -9.41
C LEU A 70 9.06 8.05 -9.64
N GLU A 71 9.94 8.92 -10.14
CA GLU A 71 11.33 8.58 -10.47
C GLU A 71 12.24 8.39 -9.23
N TRP A 72 11.84 8.97 -8.10
CA TRP A 72 12.59 8.96 -6.85
C TRP A 72 12.15 7.84 -5.90
N ARG A 73 11.11 7.06 -6.26
CA ARG A 73 10.71 5.84 -5.55
C ARG A 73 11.28 4.61 -6.25
N GLY A 74 11.77 3.66 -5.46
CA GLY A 74 12.32 2.40 -5.94
C GLY A 74 11.79 1.21 -5.15
N GLN A 75 12.34 0.03 -5.44
CA GLN A 75 12.00 -1.16 -4.67
C GLN A 75 12.42 -1.00 -3.20
N CYS A 76 11.54 -1.38 -2.28
CA CYS A 76 11.79 -1.28 -0.85
C CYS A 76 11.23 -2.51 -0.13
N HIS A 77 11.74 -2.78 1.08
CA HIS A 77 11.25 -3.86 1.96
C HIS A 77 11.08 -5.19 1.23
N VAL A 78 12.05 -5.57 0.40
CA VAL A 78 11.98 -6.79 -0.41
C VAL A 78 12.05 -8.06 0.46
N GLU A 79 12.46 -7.92 1.72
CA GLU A 79 12.38 -8.94 2.75
C GLU A 79 10.94 -9.34 3.09
N ASP A 80 9.95 -8.46 2.88
CA ASP A 80 8.54 -8.78 3.11
C ASP A 80 8.04 -9.91 2.20
N TYR A 81 8.74 -10.21 1.10
CA TYR A 81 8.40 -11.33 0.20
C TYR A 81 8.84 -12.70 0.71
N ALA A 82 9.62 -12.77 1.79
CA ALA A 82 10.16 -14.00 2.35
C ALA A 82 10.33 -13.88 3.87
N ILE A 83 9.25 -13.51 4.57
CA ILE A 83 9.27 -13.42 6.03
C ILE A 83 9.34 -14.85 6.60
N PRO A 84 10.27 -15.19 7.50
CA PRO A 84 10.35 -16.52 8.11
C PRO A 84 9.03 -16.92 8.77
N LEU A 85 8.51 -18.10 8.45
CA LEU A 85 7.29 -18.64 9.04
C LEU A 85 7.60 -19.28 10.39
N GLN A 86 7.79 -18.42 11.39
CA GLN A 86 8.10 -18.81 12.77
C GLN A 86 7.44 -17.85 13.76
N PRO A 87 7.08 -18.32 14.97
CA PRO A 87 6.59 -17.44 16.03
C PRO A 87 7.71 -16.49 16.49
N VAL A 88 7.37 -15.21 16.66
CA VAL A 88 8.27 -14.24 17.32
C VAL A 88 7.51 -13.43 18.37
N ASP A 89 8.26 -12.91 19.34
CA ASP A 89 7.74 -11.90 20.25
C ASP A 89 7.54 -10.60 19.46
N MET A 90 6.30 -10.12 19.44
CA MET A 90 5.87 -8.99 18.63
C MET A 90 5.99 -7.65 19.37
N GLU A 91 6.34 -7.67 20.67
CA GLU A 91 6.34 -6.46 21.48
C GLU A 91 7.67 -5.69 21.45
N GLY A 92 7.56 -4.39 21.16
CA GLY A 92 8.61 -3.39 21.38
C GLY A 92 9.63 -3.25 20.25
N ALA A 93 10.62 -2.39 20.48
CA ALA A 93 11.64 -2.03 19.48
C ALA A 93 12.56 -3.20 19.06
N ASP A 94 12.48 -4.34 19.76
CA ASP A 94 13.30 -5.53 19.53
C ASP A 94 12.61 -6.62 18.70
N ALA A 95 11.47 -6.31 18.07
CA ALA A 95 10.77 -7.21 17.15
C ALA A 95 11.73 -7.88 16.15
N LYS A 96 11.38 -9.10 15.72
CA LYS A 96 12.20 -9.94 14.84
C LYS A 96 11.42 -10.32 13.59
N PHE A 97 12.10 -10.73 12.53
CA PHE A 97 11.45 -11.31 11.36
C PHE A 97 10.75 -12.62 11.76
N GLY A 98 9.45 -12.68 11.51
CA GLY A 98 8.58 -13.76 11.95
C GLY A 98 7.10 -13.37 11.87
N THR A 99 6.27 -14.16 12.54
CA THR A 99 4.81 -13.95 12.62
C THR A 99 4.31 -14.01 14.07
N ASN A 100 3.12 -13.49 14.32
CA ASN A 100 2.40 -13.64 15.59
C ASN A 100 1.66 -14.99 15.73
N LEU A 101 1.77 -15.88 14.75
CA LEU A 101 1.13 -17.20 14.78
C LEU A 101 1.85 -18.10 15.79
N SER A 102 1.10 -18.94 16.52
CA SER A 102 1.71 -19.95 17.39
C SER A 102 2.38 -21.05 16.57
N GLN A 103 3.35 -21.75 17.16
CA GLN A 103 3.99 -22.89 16.51
C GLN A 103 2.97 -23.98 16.18
N GLU A 104 2.02 -24.22 17.08
CA GLU A 104 0.96 -25.20 16.89
C GLU A 104 0.08 -24.86 15.68
N PHE A 105 -0.29 -23.58 15.51
CA PHE A 105 -1.08 -23.12 14.35
C PHE A 105 -0.30 -23.26 13.05
N ILE A 106 0.98 -22.87 13.05
CA ILE A 106 1.87 -23.03 11.88
C ILE A 106 1.97 -24.51 11.49
N ASP A 107 2.14 -25.41 12.46
CA ASP A 107 2.29 -26.83 12.17
C ASP A 107 0.97 -27.48 11.70
N GLU A 108 -0.18 -27.01 12.20
CA GLU A 108 -1.51 -27.44 11.75
C GLU A 108 -1.80 -27.02 10.30
N TYR A 109 -1.47 -25.77 9.95
CA TYR A 109 -1.80 -25.17 8.65
C TYR A 109 -0.60 -25.01 7.71
N ARG A 110 0.49 -25.74 7.94
CA ARG A 110 1.75 -25.60 7.19
C ARG A 110 1.56 -25.72 5.68
N ASP A 111 0.79 -26.71 5.24
CA ASP A 111 0.53 -26.97 3.82
C ASP A 111 -0.25 -25.83 3.13
N ILE A 112 -0.93 -24.98 3.92
CA ILE A 112 -1.67 -23.80 3.43
C ILE A 112 -0.79 -22.56 3.50
N LEU A 113 -0.07 -22.36 4.60
CA LEU A 113 0.75 -21.16 4.86
C LEU A 113 2.06 -21.15 4.05
N ASP A 114 2.64 -22.33 3.81
CA ASP A 114 3.94 -22.56 3.16
C ASP A 114 3.84 -23.80 2.23
N PRO A 115 3.06 -23.72 1.14
CA PRO A 115 2.79 -24.86 0.26
C PRO A 115 4.01 -25.35 -0.52
N ASP A 116 5.03 -24.50 -0.72
CA ASP A 116 6.30 -24.84 -1.37
C ASP A 116 7.38 -25.29 -0.39
N GLY A 117 7.15 -25.15 0.91
CA GLY A 117 8.00 -25.69 1.97
C GLY A 117 9.33 -24.97 2.11
N ASP A 118 9.40 -23.70 1.73
CA ASP A 118 10.62 -22.90 1.81
C ASP A 118 10.84 -22.28 3.21
N GLY A 119 9.84 -22.40 4.08
CA GLY A 119 9.87 -21.93 5.46
C GLY A 119 9.58 -20.42 5.59
N THR A 120 9.02 -19.79 4.57
CA THR A 120 8.72 -18.35 4.56
C THR A 120 7.29 -18.05 4.13
N ILE A 121 6.87 -16.79 4.29
CA ILE A 121 5.56 -16.29 3.91
C ILE A 121 5.70 -14.99 3.11
N ASP A 122 5.04 -14.92 1.95
CA ASP A 122 5.07 -13.73 1.08
C ASP A 122 4.02 -12.70 1.50
N CYS A 123 4.46 -11.70 2.25
CA CYS A 123 3.67 -10.52 2.62
C CYS A 123 4.17 -9.24 1.90
N GLY A 124 4.85 -9.35 0.76
CA GLY A 124 5.39 -8.23 0.01
C GLY A 124 4.32 -7.38 -0.70
N GLY A 125 4.66 -6.17 -1.16
CA GLY A 125 3.69 -5.28 -1.81
C GLY A 125 2.87 -4.45 -0.81
N GLY A 126 1.73 -3.93 -1.27
CA GLY A 126 0.85 -3.05 -0.50
C GLY A 126 1.32 -1.59 -0.51
N MET A 127 0.84 -0.82 0.48
CA MET A 127 1.19 0.58 0.71
C MET A 127 1.75 0.78 2.12
N HIS A 128 2.71 1.68 2.27
CA HIS A 128 3.04 2.34 3.53
C HIS A 128 1.83 3.15 4.01
N ASP A 129 1.72 3.36 5.33
CA ASP A 129 0.53 3.95 5.93
C ASP A 129 0.50 5.49 5.84
N ALA A 130 1.62 6.13 6.17
CA ALA A 130 1.69 7.58 6.29
C ALA A 130 3.06 8.17 5.89
N GLY A 131 3.86 8.59 6.87
CA GLY A 131 5.25 9.02 6.65
C GLY A 131 6.26 8.03 7.23
N ASP A 132 5.75 6.95 7.82
CA ASP A 132 6.46 5.77 8.26
C ASP A 132 6.35 4.67 7.19
N HIS A 133 6.86 3.47 7.44
CA HIS A 133 6.84 2.39 6.45
C HIS A 133 6.11 1.15 6.92
N VAL A 134 5.38 1.21 8.04
CA VAL A 134 4.51 0.11 8.44
C VAL A 134 3.33 0.01 7.48
N LYS A 135 2.86 -1.21 7.23
CA LYS A 135 1.64 -1.46 6.46
C LYS A 135 0.52 -1.80 7.43
N PHE A 136 -0.30 -0.83 7.81
CA PHE A 136 -1.40 -1.03 8.76
C PHE A 136 -2.69 -1.42 8.04
N GLY A 137 -3.29 -2.56 8.42
CA GLY A 137 -4.44 -3.13 7.71
C GLY A 137 -5.71 -2.30 7.81
N LEU A 138 -6.04 -1.76 8.97
CA LEU A 138 -7.27 -0.97 9.15
C LEU A 138 -7.28 0.31 8.28
N PRO A 139 -6.31 1.24 8.41
CA PRO A 139 -6.26 2.41 7.53
C PRO A 139 -6.02 2.06 6.06
N GLY A 140 -5.20 1.04 5.77
CA GLY A 140 -4.96 0.59 4.40
C GLY A 140 -6.22 0.05 3.69
N THR A 141 -7.01 -0.80 4.37
CA THR A 141 -8.27 -1.33 3.82
C THR A 141 -9.33 -0.24 3.71
N TYR A 142 -9.34 0.71 4.65
CA TYR A 142 -10.16 1.92 4.55
C TYR A 142 -9.81 2.76 3.31
N ALA A 143 -8.53 3.01 3.05
CA ALA A 143 -8.08 3.75 1.87
C ALA A 143 -8.46 3.00 0.58
N ALA A 144 -8.17 1.71 0.50
CA ALA A 144 -8.49 0.87 -0.65
C ALA A 144 -9.99 0.87 -0.97
N SER A 145 -10.83 0.66 0.04
CA SER A 145 -12.28 0.63 -0.11
C SER A 145 -12.87 2.00 -0.44
N THR A 146 -12.35 3.08 0.15
CA THR A 146 -12.80 4.45 -0.13
C THR A 146 -12.43 4.91 -1.54
N LEU A 147 -11.21 4.61 -2.00
CA LEU A 147 -10.79 4.83 -3.38
C LEU A 147 -11.63 4.02 -4.35
N GLY A 148 -11.87 2.73 -4.04
CA GLY A 148 -12.69 1.84 -4.85
C GLY A 148 -14.13 2.33 -4.94
N TRP A 149 -14.68 2.86 -3.85
CA TRP A 149 -16.00 3.49 -3.82
C TRP A 149 -16.04 4.76 -4.69
N GLY A 150 -15.05 5.65 -4.55
CA GLY A 150 -14.95 6.84 -5.41
C GLY A 150 -14.87 6.49 -6.90
N TYR A 151 -14.07 5.48 -7.24
CA TYR A 151 -13.97 4.99 -8.61
C TYR A 151 -15.26 4.32 -9.11
N TYR A 152 -15.96 3.59 -8.25
CA TYR A 152 -17.25 2.99 -8.56
C TYR A 152 -18.32 4.06 -8.87
N GLU A 153 -18.42 5.12 -8.06
CA GLU A 153 -19.43 6.17 -8.24
C GLU A 153 -19.12 7.10 -9.42
N PHE A 154 -17.83 7.43 -9.63
CA PHE A 154 -17.41 8.49 -10.56
C PHE A 154 -16.55 7.97 -11.71
N ARG A 155 -16.72 6.71 -12.13
CA ARG A 155 -15.90 6.05 -13.16
C ARG A 155 -15.71 6.92 -14.41
N ASP A 156 -16.78 7.54 -14.91
CA ASP A 156 -16.74 8.38 -16.11
C ASP A 156 -15.76 9.56 -15.95
N SER A 157 -15.69 10.18 -14.76
CA SER A 157 -14.74 11.27 -14.49
C SER A 157 -13.28 10.79 -14.55
N TYR A 158 -12.98 9.57 -14.06
CA TYR A 158 -11.63 9.00 -14.19
C TYR A 158 -11.29 8.68 -15.65
N VAL A 159 -12.26 8.24 -16.45
CA VAL A 159 -12.07 7.97 -17.89
C VAL A 159 -11.84 9.28 -18.65
N GLU A 160 -12.71 10.26 -18.47
CA GLU A 160 -12.66 11.55 -19.18
C GLU A 160 -11.39 12.35 -18.87
N THR A 161 -10.86 12.22 -17.64
CA THR A 161 -9.62 12.88 -17.23
C THR A 161 -8.36 12.06 -17.50
N GLY A 162 -8.49 10.85 -18.07
CA GLY A 162 -7.36 9.98 -18.38
C GLY A 162 -6.70 9.32 -17.17
N ASN A 163 -7.36 9.30 -16.01
CA ASN A 163 -6.84 8.74 -14.76
C ASN A 163 -7.27 7.29 -14.49
N GLN A 164 -8.04 6.65 -15.39
CA GLN A 164 -8.58 5.30 -15.19
C GLN A 164 -7.49 4.27 -14.87
N GLU A 165 -6.44 4.19 -15.69
CA GLU A 165 -5.37 3.19 -15.52
C GLU A 165 -4.60 3.42 -14.21
N HIS A 166 -4.41 4.67 -13.82
CA HIS A 166 -3.71 5.05 -12.60
C HIS A 166 -4.47 4.61 -11.35
N ILE A 167 -5.78 4.90 -11.26
CA ILE A 167 -6.60 4.44 -10.12
C ILE A 167 -6.72 2.92 -10.08
N GLU A 168 -6.88 2.25 -11.23
CA GLU A 168 -6.93 0.78 -11.28
C GLU A 168 -5.60 0.17 -10.79
N THR A 169 -4.46 0.75 -11.15
CA THR A 169 -3.14 0.32 -10.66
C THR A 169 -3.01 0.46 -9.14
N ILE A 170 -3.45 1.59 -8.58
CA ILE A 170 -3.44 1.82 -7.12
C ILE A 170 -4.34 0.80 -6.40
N LEU A 171 -5.55 0.55 -6.94
CA LEU A 171 -6.46 -0.44 -6.39
C LEU A 171 -5.90 -1.86 -6.47
N HIS A 172 -5.23 -2.22 -7.56
CA HIS A 172 -4.53 -3.50 -7.65
C HIS A 172 -3.42 -3.63 -6.61
N GLN A 173 -2.62 -2.57 -6.40
CA GLN A 173 -1.54 -2.61 -5.41
C GLN A 173 -2.05 -2.87 -3.97
N PHE A 174 -3.19 -2.29 -3.61
CA PHE A 174 -3.86 -2.59 -2.33
C PHE A 174 -4.45 -4.01 -2.31
N ASN A 175 -5.30 -4.33 -3.29
CA ASN A 175 -6.10 -5.55 -3.24
C ASN A 175 -5.28 -6.81 -3.46
N ASP A 176 -4.25 -6.76 -4.31
CA ASP A 176 -3.34 -7.89 -4.53
C ASP A 176 -2.55 -8.23 -3.26
N PHE A 177 -2.20 -7.22 -2.44
CA PHE A 177 -1.61 -7.43 -1.12
C PHE A 177 -2.58 -8.16 -0.18
N TYR A 178 -3.84 -7.72 -0.08
CA TYR A 178 -4.83 -8.35 0.80
C TYR A 178 -5.24 -9.75 0.31
N MET A 179 -5.41 -9.95 -0.99
CA MET A 179 -5.69 -11.26 -1.57
C MET A 179 -4.55 -12.23 -1.28
N LYS A 180 -3.29 -11.79 -1.45
CA LYS A 180 -2.12 -12.62 -1.13
C LYS A 180 -2.00 -12.91 0.36
N GLY A 181 -2.31 -11.93 1.21
CA GLY A 181 -2.32 -12.09 2.66
C GLY A 181 -3.48 -12.93 3.19
N THR A 182 -4.41 -13.39 2.34
CA THR A 182 -5.57 -14.20 2.75
C THR A 182 -5.33 -15.67 2.42
N TYR A 183 -5.24 -16.50 3.47
CA TYR A 183 -5.02 -17.93 3.36
C TYR A 183 -6.36 -18.67 3.49
N LEU A 184 -6.67 -19.52 2.52
CA LEU A 184 -7.92 -20.27 2.44
C LEU A 184 -7.67 -21.78 2.58
N ASP A 185 -8.61 -22.48 3.21
CA ASP A 185 -8.66 -23.94 3.20
C ASP A 185 -9.25 -24.49 1.89
N GLU A 186 -9.33 -25.82 1.77
CA GLU A 186 -9.89 -26.52 0.60
C GLU A 186 -11.40 -26.26 0.37
N ASP A 187 -12.10 -25.71 1.35
CA ASP A 187 -13.52 -25.33 1.29
C ASP A 187 -13.70 -23.80 1.08
N ASP A 188 -12.66 -23.07 0.67
CA ASP A 188 -12.64 -21.61 0.52
C ASP A 188 -12.91 -20.83 1.84
N LYS A 189 -12.63 -21.43 3.01
CA LYS A 189 -12.74 -20.72 4.30
C LYS A 189 -11.42 -20.06 4.67
N VAL A 190 -11.50 -18.82 5.17
CA VAL A 190 -10.32 -18.09 5.65
C VAL A 190 -9.75 -18.75 6.90
N VAL A 191 -8.49 -19.15 6.81
CA VAL A 191 -7.68 -19.73 7.90
C VAL A 191 -6.86 -18.63 8.59
N ALA A 192 -6.21 -17.79 7.80
CA ALA A 192 -5.39 -16.68 8.31
C ALA A 192 -5.48 -15.47 7.37
N PHE A 193 -5.37 -14.27 7.93
CA PHE A 193 -5.35 -13.02 7.18
C PHE A 193 -4.24 -12.09 7.69
N CYS A 194 -3.26 -11.78 6.83
CA CYS A 194 -2.20 -10.82 7.13
C CYS A 194 -2.77 -9.40 7.15
N TYR A 195 -2.87 -8.81 8.33
CA TYR A 195 -3.42 -7.46 8.50
C TYR A 195 -2.35 -6.41 8.81
N GLN A 196 -1.11 -6.77 9.10
CA GLN A 196 -0.05 -5.79 9.30
C GLN A 196 1.32 -6.38 8.97
N VAL A 197 2.20 -5.55 8.41
CA VAL A 197 3.61 -5.89 8.23
C VAL A 197 4.47 -4.72 8.67
N GLY A 198 5.46 -5.01 9.51
CA GLY A 198 6.20 -3.99 10.24
C GLY A 198 5.64 -3.77 11.63
N GLU A 199 6.50 -3.28 12.52
CA GLU A 199 6.14 -2.92 13.88
C GLU A 199 6.51 -1.47 14.15
N GLY A 200 5.53 -0.67 14.59
CA GLY A 200 5.68 0.78 14.74
C GLY A 200 6.85 1.15 15.66
N ASN A 201 7.02 0.44 16.78
CA ASN A 201 8.15 0.71 17.67
C ASN A 201 9.52 0.42 17.03
N ASN A 202 9.61 -0.46 16.03
CA ASN A 202 10.85 -0.70 15.27
C ASN A 202 11.00 0.33 14.16
N ASP A 203 9.96 0.51 13.36
CA ASP A 203 9.94 1.35 12.18
C ASP A 203 10.19 2.83 12.50
N HIS A 204 9.52 3.35 13.53
CA HIS A 204 9.53 4.77 13.91
C HIS A 204 10.83 5.23 14.56
N ASN A 205 11.78 4.33 14.79
CA ASN A 205 13.12 4.67 15.26
C ASN A 205 14.08 5.07 14.12
N TYR A 206 13.64 4.97 12.87
CA TYR A 206 14.44 5.32 11.69
C TYR A 206 13.76 6.41 10.88
N TRP A 207 14.58 7.33 10.37
CA TRP A 207 14.15 8.36 9.43
C TRP A 207 15.01 8.27 8.18
N CYS A 208 14.55 7.53 7.19
CA CYS A 208 15.28 7.29 5.95
C CYS A 208 14.31 7.00 4.80
N PRO A 209 14.76 7.04 3.54
CA PRO A 209 13.99 6.51 2.43
C PRO A 209 13.69 5.00 2.64
N PRO A 210 12.52 4.50 2.22
CA PRO A 210 12.15 3.11 2.41
C PRO A 210 13.10 2.14 1.69
N GLU A 211 13.72 2.57 0.59
CA GLU A 211 14.70 1.78 -0.18
C GLU A 211 16.00 1.52 0.59
N LEU A 212 16.26 2.29 1.66
CA LEU A 212 17.44 2.15 2.53
C LEU A 212 17.07 1.59 3.91
N GLN A 213 15.80 1.27 4.16
CA GLN A 213 15.34 0.67 5.40
C GLN A 213 15.42 -0.86 5.29
N ASP A 214 16.65 -1.38 5.39
CA ASP A 214 16.94 -2.81 5.22
C ASP A 214 17.88 -3.36 6.32
N THR A 215 18.04 -4.69 6.34
CA THR A 215 18.89 -5.39 7.32
C THR A 215 20.39 -5.11 7.20
N LYS A 216 20.84 -4.52 6.08
CA LYS A 216 22.25 -4.17 5.83
C LYS A 216 22.57 -2.77 6.32
N MET A 217 21.59 -1.87 6.24
CA MET A 217 21.74 -0.45 6.59
C MET A 217 21.39 -0.18 8.05
N LEU A 218 20.47 -0.95 8.63
CA LEU A 218 19.90 -0.67 9.95
C LEU A 218 20.12 -1.82 10.93
N LEU A 219 20.70 -1.49 12.09
CA LEU A 219 20.88 -2.44 13.18
C LEU A 219 19.53 -2.74 13.83
N ASN A 220 19.22 -4.02 14.04
CA ASN A 220 17.96 -4.50 14.65
C ASN A 220 16.70 -4.17 13.85
N PHE A 221 16.83 -3.88 12.56
CA PHE A 221 15.68 -3.74 11.68
C PHE A 221 14.97 -5.08 11.49
N ALA A 222 13.65 -5.07 11.67
CA ALA A 222 12.78 -6.20 11.41
C ALA A 222 11.37 -5.76 11.06
N ARG A 223 10.72 -6.53 10.19
CA ARG A 223 9.33 -6.30 9.78
C ARG A 223 8.52 -7.58 9.95
N PRO A 224 8.01 -7.85 11.16
CA PRO A 224 7.18 -9.03 11.37
C PRO A 224 5.82 -8.90 10.65
N ALA A 225 5.19 -10.02 10.36
CA ALA A 225 3.85 -10.08 9.80
C ALA A 225 2.82 -10.50 10.86
N TYR A 226 1.74 -9.73 10.98
CA TYR A 226 0.65 -10.01 11.91
C TYR A 226 -0.54 -10.60 11.17
N PHE A 227 -1.07 -11.67 11.72
CA PHE A 227 -2.17 -12.45 11.20
C PHE A 227 -3.35 -12.47 12.17
N ALA A 228 -4.54 -12.32 11.60
CA ALA A 228 -5.80 -12.65 12.26
C ALA A 228 -6.15 -14.10 11.93
N THR A 229 -6.65 -14.84 12.92
CA THR A 229 -7.08 -16.23 12.78
C THR A 229 -8.41 -16.43 13.53
N VAL A 230 -8.97 -17.63 13.45
CA VAL A 230 -10.15 -18.00 14.26
C VAL A 230 -9.88 -17.95 15.77
N ASP A 231 -8.63 -18.16 16.19
CA ASP A 231 -8.22 -18.16 17.59
C ASP A 231 -7.88 -16.75 18.09
N THR A 232 -7.38 -15.89 17.20
CA THR A 232 -7.04 -14.49 17.47
C THR A 232 -7.76 -13.56 16.47
N PRO A 233 -9.08 -13.33 16.66
CA PRO A 233 -9.87 -12.54 15.73
C PRO A 233 -9.53 -11.05 15.80
N ALA A 234 -9.66 -10.36 14.66
CA ALA A 234 -9.42 -8.92 14.50
C ALA A 234 -10.48 -8.29 13.57
N SER A 235 -11.76 -8.40 13.96
CA SER A 235 -12.92 -7.82 13.24
C SER A 235 -13.18 -6.36 13.58
#